data_AF-A0A0J5GS89-F1
#
_entry.id   AF-A0A0J5GS89-F1
#
_cell.length_a   1.000
_cell.length_b   1.000
_cell.length_c   1.000
_cell.angle_alpha   90.00
_cell.angle_beta   90.00
_cell.angle_gamma   90.00
#
_symmetry.space_group_name_H-M   'P 1'
#
loop_
_entity.id
_entity.type
_entity.pdbx_description
1 polymer ?
#
loop_
_entity_poly.entity_id
_entity_poly.type
_entity_poly.pdbx_seq_one_letter_code
_entity_poly.pdbx_strand_id
1 'polypeptide(L)'
;MGDGEKMKLKSILRNVIILAAVTLLFVLLFYQQKVIDGDYTKLTIKMPHEGMAVIQEKERINEINEIINESPRSFGTDKPYYNYELASLIFEDENGQSEAVHYMPENENIKIRFGEIDTDLSFEQEDYQ
;
A
#
# COMPACT_ATOMS: atom_id res chain seq x y z
N MET A 1 -29.59 -34.26 25.35
CA MET A 1 -28.70 -33.08 25.36
C MET A 1 -29.24 -32.10 26.38
N GLY A 2 -28.52 -31.95 27.49
CA GLY A 2 -28.98 -31.15 28.64
C GLY A 2 -28.97 -29.66 28.33
N ASP A 3 -29.84 -28.89 28.98
CA ASP A 3 -29.99 -27.45 28.71
C ASP A 3 -28.68 -26.65 28.91
N GLY A 4 -27.83 -27.12 29.84
CA GLY A 4 -26.48 -26.59 30.05
C GLY A 4 -25.50 -26.82 28.88
N GLU A 5 -25.61 -27.93 28.13
CA GLU A 5 -24.78 -28.15 26.93
C GLU A 5 -25.19 -27.23 25.79
N LYS A 6 -26.48 -26.98 25.62
CA LYS A 6 -27.01 -26.07 24.60
C LYS A 6 -26.57 -24.63 24.85
N MET A 7 -26.55 -24.18 26.11
CA MET A 7 -26.05 -22.84 26.46
C MET A 7 -24.55 -22.69 26.18
N LYS A 8 -23.73 -23.71 26.50
CA LYS A 8 -22.29 -23.70 26.19
C LYS A 8 -22.04 -23.64 24.68
N LEU A 9 -22.75 -24.46 23.91
CA LEU A 9 -22.63 -24.48 22.44
C LEU A 9 -23.03 -23.13 21.81
N LYS A 10 -24.12 -22.51 22.28
CA LYS A 10 -24.52 -21.16 21.84
C LYS A 10 -23.46 -20.10 22.14
N SER A 11 -22.85 -20.16 23.33
CA SER A 11 -21.78 -19.23 23.72
C SER A 11 -20.53 -19.39 22.85
N ILE A 12 -20.11 -20.64 22.59
CA ILE A 12 -18.98 -20.95 21.71
C ILE A 12 -19.25 -20.44 20.30
N LEU A 13 -20.43 -20.75 19.74
CA LEU A 13 -20.80 -20.33 18.40
C LEU A 13 -20.82 -18.80 18.28
N ARG A 14 -21.38 -18.09 19.27
CA ARG A 14 -21.36 -16.63 19.33
C ARG A 14 -19.94 -16.09 19.29
N ASN A 15 -19.04 -16.65 20.10
CA ASN A 15 -17.64 -16.20 20.15
C ASN A 15 -16.91 -16.46 18.83
N VAL A 16 -17.17 -17.59 18.16
CA VAL A 16 -16.61 -17.89 16.84
C VAL A 16 -17.10 -16.89 15.78
N ILE A 17 -18.40 -16.57 15.78
CA ILE A 17 -18.95 -15.57 14.86
C ILE A 17 -18.33 -14.19 15.10
N ILE A 18 -18.19 -13.77 16.36
CA ILE A 18 -17.56 -12.50 16.72
C ILE A 18 -16.10 -12.48 16.23
N LEU A 19 -15.35 -13.56 16.48
CA LEU A 19 -13.96 -13.65 16.04
C LEU A 19 -13.86 -13.54 14.51
N ALA A 20 -14.69 -14.28 13.77
CA ALA A 20 -14.73 -14.22 12.32
C ALA A 20 -15.09 -12.82 11.80
N ALA A 21 -16.08 -12.16 12.41
CA ALA A 21 -16.48 -10.80 12.05
C ALA A 21 -15.35 -9.79 12.31
N VAL A 22 -14.66 -9.90 13.44
CA VAL A 22 -13.50 -9.05 13.76
C VAL A 22 -12.37 -9.27 12.76
N THR A 23 -12.04 -10.52 12.44
CA THR A 23 -11.00 -10.83 11.43
C THR A 23 -11.38 -10.27 10.06
N LEU A 24 -12.63 -10.41 9.64
CA LEU A 24 -13.10 -9.90 8.34
C LEU A 24 -13.09 -8.37 8.29
N LEU A 25 -13.41 -7.71 9.41
CA LEU A 25 -13.29 -6.26 9.54
C LEU A 25 -11.84 -5.79 9.38
N PHE A 26 -10.88 -6.47 10.02
CA PHE A 26 -9.46 -6.15 9.85
C PHE A 26 -8.98 -6.30 8.42
N VAL A 27 -9.42 -7.35 7.72
CA VAL A 27 -9.11 -7.54 6.30
C VAL A 27 -9.68 -6.39 5.48
N LEU A 28 -10.96 -6.03 5.67
CA LEU A 28 -11.57 -4.91 4.95
C LEU A 28 -10.84 -3.59 5.19
N LEU A 29 -10.47 -3.30 6.44
CA LEU A 29 -9.72 -2.09 6.78
C LEU A 29 -8.35 -2.07 6.10
N PHE A 30 -7.63 -3.20 6.08
CA PHE A 30 -6.34 -3.31 5.41
C PHE A 30 -6.43 -3.02 3.90
N TYR A 31 -7.49 -3.51 3.23
CA TYR A 31 -7.68 -3.31 1.79
C TYR A 31 -8.30 -1.94 1.43
N GLN A 32 -8.96 -1.25 2.37
CA GLN A 32 -9.53 0.09 2.15
C GLN A 32 -8.60 1.22 2.60
N GLN A 33 -7.61 0.92 3.44
CA GLN A 33 -6.68 1.94 3.91
C GLN A 33 -5.81 2.44 2.75
N LYS A 34 -5.93 3.74 2.47
CA LYS A 34 -5.03 4.43 1.55
C LYS A 34 -3.59 4.39 2.06
N VAL A 35 -2.68 4.20 1.13
CA VAL A 35 -1.23 4.16 1.38
C VAL A 35 -0.63 5.54 1.25
N ILE A 36 -1.16 6.34 0.31
CA ILE A 36 -0.85 7.75 0.14
C ILE A 36 -2.17 8.52 0.30
N ASP A 37 -2.30 9.38 1.30
CA ASP A 37 -3.57 10.10 1.58
C ASP A 37 -3.32 11.60 1.74
N GLY A 38 -3.31 12.31 0.61
CA GLY A 38 -3.11 13.74 0.56
C GLY A 38 -3.28 14.33 -0.83
N ASP A 39 -3.45 15.64 -0.89
CA ASP A 39 -3.44 16.43 -2.12
C ASP A 39 -2.02 16.98 -2.32
N TYR A 40 -1.19 16.21 -3.01
CA TYR A 40 0.22 16.53 -3.20
C TYR A 40 0.43 17.36 -4.46
N THR A 41 1.37 18.30 -4.38
CA THR A 41 1.72 19.21 -5.48
C THR A 41 3.04 18.85 -6.12
N LYS A 42 3.83 17.97 -5.49
CA LYS A 42 5.11 17.52 -5.98
C LYS A 42 5.33 16.04 -5.68
N LEU A 43 5.85 15.32 -6.66
CA LEU A 43 6.35 13.97 -6.52
C LEU A 43 7.83 13.95 -6.92
N THR A 44 8.70 13.58 -5.99
CA THR A 44 10.12 13.33 -6.25
C THR A 44 10.37 11.84 -6.38
N ILE A 45 10.94 11.41 -7.51
CA ILE A 45 11.30 10.02 -7.77
C ILE A 45 12.82 9.92 -7.64
N LYS A 46 13.28 9.15 -6.66
CA LYS A 46 14.69 8.89 -6.43
C LYS A 46 15.00 7.44 -6.77
N MET A 47 15.54 7.24 -7.96
CA MET A 47 15.97 5.92 -8.42
C MET A 47 17.35 5.57 -7.87
N PRO A 48 17.61 4.30 -7.55
CA PRO A 48 18.94 3.84 -7.17
C PRO A 48 19.91 3.93 -8.35
N HIS A 49 21.13 4.41 -8.08
CA HIS A 49 22.19 4.56 -9.09
C HIS A 49 21.86 5.43 -10.31
N GLU A 50 20.71 6.09 -10.28
CA GLU A 50 20.20 7.01 -11.30
C GLU A 50 19.98 8.42 -10.70
N GLY A 51 19.50 9.34 -11.53
CA GLY A 51 19.18 10.71 -11.12
C GLY A 51 17.95 10.82 -10.22
N MET A 52 17.56 12.06 -9.93
CA MET A 52 16.27 12.36 -9.31
C MET A 52 15.38 13.03 -10.34
N ALA A 53 14.14 12.56 -10.46
CA ALA A 53 13.08 13.19 -11.23
C ALA A 53 12.12 13.93 -10.30
N VAL A 54 11.54 15.02 -10.80
CA VAL A 54 10.53 15.79 -10.06
C VAL A 54 9.33 16.06 -10.96
N ILE A 55 8.19 15.48 -10.60
CA ILE A 55 6.91 15.73 -11.25
C ILE A 55 6.16 16.78 -10.41
N GLN A 56 5.67 17.83 -11.07
CA GLN A 56 4.84 18.88 -10.45
C GLN A 56 3.47 19.01 -11.13
N GLU A 57 3.18 18.15 -12.10
CA GLU A 57 1.88 18.10 -12.75
C GLU A 57 0.87 17.42 -11.83
N LYS A 58 -0.04 18.21 -11.26
CA LYS A 58 -1.02 17.76 -10.27
C LYS A 58 -1.89 16.59 -10.78
N GLU A 59 -2.29 16.63 -12.05
CA GLU A 59 -3.09 15.56 -12.66
C GLU A 59 -2.33 14.23 -12.67
N ARG A 60 -1.06 14.25 -13.09
CA ARG A 60 -0.18 13.07 -13.08
C ARG A 60 0.09 12.55 -11.66
N ILE A 61 0.30 13.44 -10.69
CA ILE A 61 0.51 13.04 -9.29
C ILE A 61 -0.75 12.36 -8.73
N ASN A 62 -1.94 12.89 -9.05
CA ASN A 62 -3.21 12.30 -8.63
C ASN A 62 -3.44 10.94 -9.27
N GLU A 63 -3.12 10.77 -10.55
CA GLU A 63 -3.18 9.48 -11.24
C GLU A 63 -2.27 8.44 -10.58
N ILE A 64 -1.01 8.80 -10.29
CA ILE A 64 -0.07 7.90 -9.59
C ILE A 64 -0.61 7.53 -8.19
N ASN A 65 -1.16 8.50 -7.46
CA ASN A 65 -1.75 8.28 -6.14
C ASN A 65 -2.97 7.34 -6.21
N GLU A 66 -3.82 7.50 -7.21
CA GLU A 66 -4.97 6.63 -7.48
C GLU A 66 -4.51 5.20 -7.77
N ILE A 67 -3.55 5.02 -8.68
CA ILE A 67 -2.96 3.70 -9.01
C ILE A 67 -2.45 3.01 -7.74
N ILE A 68 -1.65 3.70 -6.92
CA ILE A 68 -1.09 3.13 -5.68
C ILE A 68 -2.20 2.70 -4.70
N ASN A 69 -3.29 3.47 -4.60
CA ASN A 69 -4.33 3.21 -3.63
C ASN A 69 -5.35 2.16 -4.07
N GLU A 70 -5.62 2.07 -5.37
CA GLU A 70 -6.61 1.17 -5.95
C GLU A 70 -6.01 -0.17 -6.40
N SER A 71 -4.69 -0.25 -6.57
CA SER A 71 -4.03 -1.47 -6.98
C SER A 71 -4.19 -2.63 -5.97
N PRO A 72 -4.18 -3.89 -6.46
CA PRO A 72 -4.22 -5.07 -5.62
C PRO A 72 -3.09 -5.09 -4.58
N ARG A 73 -3.39 -5.62 -3.39
CA ARG A 73 -2.42 -5.79 -2.31
C ARG A 73 -2.19 -7.26 -2.04
N SER A 74 -0.92 -7.65 -1.95
CA SER A 74 -0.48 -9.00 -1.62
C SER A 74 0.19 -9.03 -0.25
N PHE A 75 0.08 -10.16 0.45
CA PHE A 75 0.78 -10.39 1.71
C PHE A 75 2.11 -11.08 1.44
N GLY A 76 3.19 -10.53 1.97
CA GLY A 76 4.54 -11.01 1.70
C GLY A 76 5.10 -10.50 0.37
N THR A 77 6.28 -10.99 0.02
CA THR A 77 7.04 -10.62 -1.17
C THR A 77 7.62 -11.86 -1.81
N ASP A 78 7.85 -11.83 -3.13
CA ASP A 78 8.42 -12.96 -3.85
C ASP A 78 9.85 -13.29 -3.38
N LYS A 79 10.62 -12.27 -3.04
CA LYS A 79 11.97 -12.40 -2.46
C LYS A 79 12.09 -11.54 -1.19
N PRO A 80 13.05 -11.82 -0.28
CA PRO A 80 13.33 -10.93 0.83
C PRO A 80 13.66 -9.50 0.37
N TYR A 81 13.10 -8.49 1.05
CA TYR A 81 13.21 -7.08 0.63
C TYR A 81 14.64 -6.54 0.40
N TYR A 82 15.65 -7.08 1.09
CA TYR A 82 17.05 -6.66 0.93
C TYR A 82 17.67 -7.12 -0.40
N ASN A 83 16.95 -7.96 -1.16
CA ASN A 83 17.36 -8.38 -2.50
C ASN A 83 16.82 -7.46 -3.61
N TYR A 84 15.89 -6.56 -3.29
CA TYR A 84 15.39 -5.59 -4.24
C TYR A 84 16.16 -4.29 -4.13
N GLU A 85 16.45 -3.72 -5.29
CA GLU A 85 16.86 -2.33 -5.40
C GLU A 85 15.62 -1.45 -5.19
N LEU A 86 15.68 -0.54 -4.21
CA LEU A 86 14.51 0.25 -3.79
C LEU A 86 14.67 1.72 -4.18
N ALA A 87 13.79 2.17 -5.06
CA ALA A 87 13.58 3.59 -5.30
C ALA A 87 12.71 4.20 -4.20
N SER A 88 12.69 5.53 -4.12
CA SER A 88 11.77 6.26 -3.25
C SER A 88 10.89 7.18 -4.09
N LEU A 89 9.58 7.05 -3.88
CA LEU A 89 8.58 8.02 -4.34
C LEU A 89 8.23 8.89 -3.15
N ILE A 90 8.52 10.18 -3.24
CA ILE A 90 8.33 11.15 -2.15
C ILE A 90 7.30 12.17 -2.61
N PHE A 91 6.13 12.13 -1.99
CA PHE A 91 5.02 13.03 -2.22
C PHE A 91 5.14 14.20 -1.24
N GLU A 92 5.09 15.42 -1.74
CA GLU A 92 5.19 16.66 -0.94
C GLU A 92 4.00 17.57 -1.26
N ASP A 93 3.40 18.13 -0.22
CA ASP A 93 2.33 19.13 -0.36
C ASP A 93 2.89 20.57 -0.27
N GLU A 94 2.04 21.56 -0.54
CA GLU A 94 2.41 22.97 -0.46
C GLU A 94 2.69 23.48 0.98
N ASN A 95 2.26 22.72 1.99
CA ASN A 95 2.41 23.05 3.41
C ASN A 95 3.67 22.41 4.02
N GLY A 96 4.45 21.66 3.24
CA GLY A 96 5.66 20.98 3.68
C GLY A 96 5.41 19.62 4.36
N GLN A 97 4.22 19.05 4.26
CA GLN A 97 3.97 17.66 4.61
C GLN A 97 4.55 16.76 3.51
N SER A 98 5.07 15.60 3.91
CA SER A 98 5.58 14.62 2.96
C SER A 98 5.26 13.20 3.36
N GLU A 99 4.96 12.38 2.36
CA GLU A 99 4.81 10.93 2.48
C GLU A 99 5.76 10.25 1.50
N ALA A 100 6.32 9.12 1.90
CA ALA A 100 7.25 8.40 1.06
C ALA A 100 6.94 6.90 1.04
N VAL A 101 7.02 6.32 -0.16
CA VAL A 101 6.90 4.88 -0.37
C VAL A 101 8.12 4.35 -1.08
N HIS A 102 8.39 3.07 -0.85
CA HIS A 102 9.46 2.35 -1.54
C HIS A 102 8.91 1.72 -2.81
N TYR A 103 9.47 2.11 -3.94
CA TYR A 103 9.15 1.52 -5.25
C TYR A 103 10.23 0.50 -5.63
N MET A 104 9.81 -0.60 -6.22
CA MET A 104 10.67 -1.71 -6.64
C MET A 104 10.73 -1.71 -8.17
N PRO A 105 11.77 -1.13 -8.80
CA PRO A 105 11.83 -1.01 -10.25
C PRO A 105 11.88 -2.35 -11.00
N GLU A 106 12.34 -3.44 -10.36
CA GLU A 106 12.42 -4.77 -10.98
C GLU A 106 11.05 -5.32 -11.37
N ASN A 107 10.01 -5.01 -10.58
CA ASN A 107 8.65 -5.54 -10.76
C ASN A 107 7.57 -4.45 -10.72
N GLU A 108 7.97 -3.19 -10.72
CA GLU A 108 7.10 -2.01 -10.74
C GLU A 108 6.14 -1.91 -9.53
N ASN A 109 6.43 -2.60 -8.43
CA ASN A 109 5.55 -2.68 -7.26
C ASN A 109 5.91 -1.65 -6.18
N ILE A 110 4.93 -1.33 -5.33
CA ILE A 110 5.16 -0.55 -4.11
C ILE A 110 5.26 -1.46 -2.90
N LYS A 111 6.33 -1.31 -2.12
CA LYS A 111 6.49 -2.00 -0.85
C LYS A 111 5.66 -1.34 0.24
N ILE A 112 4.91 -2.16 0.97
CA ILE A 112 4.20 -1.79 2.20
C ILE A 112 4.69 -2.65 3.37
N ARG A 113 4.25 -2.31 4.60
CA ARG A 113 4.78 -2.94 5.83
C ARG A 113 4.69 -4.47 5.85
N PHE A 114 3.65 -5.04 5.25
CA PHE A 114 3.35 -6.48 5.32
C PHE A 114 3.26 -7.16 3.96
N GLY A 115 3.73 -6.51 2.89
CA GLY A 115 3.71 -7.06 1.54
C GLY A 115 3.90 -6.00 0.47
N GLU A 116 3.19 -6.14 -0.64
CA GLU A 116 3.34 -5.30 -1.83
C GLU A 116 1.99 -4.81 -2.33
N ILE A 117 2.05 -3.73 -3.10
CA ILE A 117 0.97 -3.25 -3.95
C ILE A 117 1.41 -3.54 -5.38
N ASP A 118 0.60 -4.32 -6.09
CA ASP A 118 0.85 -4.71 -7.46
C ASP A 118 0.46 -3.54 -8.38
N THR A 119 1.43 -2.73 -8.76
CA THR A 119 1.24 -1.56 -9.62
C THR A 119 1.84 -1.79 -11.00
N ASP A 120 1.38 -1.03 -11.99
CA ASP A 120 1.91 -0.96 -13.35
C ASP A 120 2.60 0.41 -13.60
N LEU A 121 3.10 1.02 -12.53
CA LEU A 121 3.80 2.29 -12.59
C LEU A 121 5.16 2.08 -13.25
N SER A 122 5.30 2.54 -14.49
CA SER A 122 6.58 2.67 -15.17
C SER A 122 7.02 4.13 -15.16
N PHE A 123 8.26 4.38 -14.73
CA PHE A 123 8.92 5.68 -14.85
C PHE A 123 10.01 5.58 -15.92
N GLU A 124 9.87 6.34 -16.99
CA GLU A 124 10.78 6.27 -18.15
C GLU A 124 11.94 7.26 -17.99
N GLN A 125 13.06 7.03 -18.69
CA GLN A 125 14.23 7.94 -18.66
C GLN A 125 13.88 9.41 -19.00
N GLU A 126 12.81 9.63 -19.75
CA GLU A 126 12.32 10.98 -20.11
C GLU A 126 11.74 11.73 -18.90
N ASP A 127 11.26 11.03 -17.87
CA ASP A 127 10.76 11.62 -16.62
C ASP A 127 11.89 12.23 -15.77
N TYR A 128 13.16 11.92 -16.09
CA TYR A 128 14.36 12.34 -15.34
C TYR A 128 15.15 13.49 -15.98
N GLN A 129 14.62 14.11 -17.05
CA GLN A 129 15.23 15.29 -17.70
C GLN A 129 14.71 16.61 -17.11
#